data_AF-R7TB75-F1
#
_entry.id   AF-R7TB75-F1
#
_cell.length_a   1.000
_cell.length_b   1.000
_cell.length_c   1.000
_cell.angle_alpha   90.00
_cell.angle_beta   90.00
_cell.angle_gamma   90.00
#
_symmetry.space_group_name_H-M   'P 1'
#
loop_
_entity.id
_entity.type
_entity.pdbx_description
1 polymer ?
#
loop_
_entity_poly.entity_id
_entity_poly.type
_entity_poly.pdbx_seq_one_letter_code
_entity_poly.pdbx_strand_id
1 'polypeptide(L)'
;LYRQGHCGAHIILSTLNWWGPSWTAKANTECTEEELLEVLNYSIYFGPSLAYPDENTPTISGQSNAEFDARFKELHNGSMPYASAFRNPSYDAVWASAWPSMLR
;
A
#
# COMPACT_ATOMS: atom_id res chain seq x y z
N LEU A 1 -19.81 -15.09 -1.54
CA LEU A 1 -20.49 -13.86 -1.97
C LEU A 1 -21.10 -14.02 -3.35
N TYR A 2 -20.31 -14.17 -4.41
CA TYR A 2 -20.82 -14.36 -5.78
C TYR A 2 -21.87 -15.49 -5.90
N ARG A 3 -21.49 -16.73 -5.55
CA ARG A 3 -22.39 -17.91 -5.59
C ARG A 3 -23.63 -17.81 -4.68
N GLN A 4 -23.66 -16.85 -3.76
CA GLN A 4 -24.79 -16.59 -2.86
C GLN A 4 -25.66 -15.42 -3.36
N GLY A 5 -25.34 -14.81 -4.51
CA GLY A 5 -26.03 -13.64 -5.05
C GLY A 5 -25.76 -12.34 -4.26
N HIS A 6 -24.70 -12.30 -3.44
CA HIS A 6 -24.34 -11.12 -2.65
C HIS A 6 -23.32 -10.27 -3.42
N CYS A 7 -23.77 -9.60 -4.48
CA CYS A 7 -22.96 -8.72 -5.34
C CYS A 7 -23.79 -7.54 -5.88
N GLY A 8 -23.13 -6.58 -6.53
CA GLY A 8 -23.78 -5.42 -7.15
C GLY A 8 -24.06 -4.26 -6.17
N ALA A 9 -24.67 -3.19 -6.68
CA ALA A 9 -24.74 -1.89 -6.01
C ALA A 9 -25.54 -1.86 -4.69
N HIS A 10 -26.30 -2.93 -4.39
CA HIS A 10 -27.07 -3.06 -3.15
C HIS A 10 -26.26 -3.71 -2.02
N ILE A 11 -25.04 -4.19 -2.30
CA ILE A 11 -24.12 -4.77 -1.33
C ILE A 11 -22.83 -3.93 -1.33
N ILE A 12 -22.54 -3.28 -0.21
CA ILE A 12 -21.29 -2.54 -0.01
C ILE A 12 -20.35 -3.41 0.81
N LEU A 13 -19.21 -3.76 0.24
CA LEU A 13 -18.12 -4.41 0.98
C LEU A 13 -17.15 -3.36 1.49
N SER A 14 -16.86 -3.41 2.78
CA SER A 14 -15.77 -2.62 3.37
C SER A 14 -14.57 -3.54 3.56
N THR A 15 -13.44 -3.22 2.93
CA THR A 15 -12.23 -4.05 2.98
C THR A 15 -10.94 -3.23 3.06
N LEU A 16 -9.84 -3.90 3.37
CA LEU A 16 -8.53 -3.29 3.58
C LEU A 16 -7.87 -2.90 2.25
N ASN A 17 -7.12 -1.79 2.22
CA ASN A 17 -6.45 -1.28 1.02
C ASN A 17 -5.07 -1.92 0.72
N TRP A 18 -4.64 -2.91 1.50
CA TRP A 18 -3.29 -3.46 1.42
C TRP A 18 -3.11 -4.64 0.45
N TRP A 19 -4.14 -4.93 -0.35
CA TRP A 19 -4.07 -5.99 -1.36
C TRP A 19 -3.23 -5.54 -2.55
N GLY A 20 -2.33 -6.40 -3.02
CA GLY A 20 -1.52 -6.11 -4.20
C GLY A 20 -2.37 -6.03 -5.48
N PRO A 21 -1.98 -5.26 -6.51
CA PRO A 21 -2.82 -5.01 -7.70
C PRO A 21 -3.31 -6.25 -8.46
N SER A 22 -2.66 -7.41 -8.31
CA SER A 22 -2.99 -8.67 -9.01
C SER A 22 -3.46 -9.78 -8.07
N TRP A 23 -3.95 -9.43 -6.88
CA TRP A 23 -4.35 -10.44 -5.90
C TRP A 23 -5.54 -11.28 -6.37
N THR A 24 -6.47 -10.70 -7.15
CA THR A 24 -7.66 -11.38 -7.71
C THR A 24 -7.27 -12.50 -8.67
N ALA A 25 -6.32 -12.24 -9.57
CA ALA A 25 -5.79 -13.24 -10.50
C ALA A 25 -5.04 -14.42 -9.83
N LYS A 26 -4.65 -14.26 -8.56
CA LYS A 26 -3.91 -15.28 -7.78
C LYS A 26 -4.72 -15.80 -6.59
N ALA A 27 -6.00 -15.48 -6.53
CA ALA A 27 -6.85 -15.90 -5.43
C ALA A 27 -6.99 -17.42 -5.44
N ASN A 28 -6.79 -18.06 -4.29
CA ASN A 28 -7.02 -19.49 -4.12
C ASN A 28 -8.52 -19.76 -3.92
N THR A 29 -9.27 -19.77 -5.03
CA THR A 29 -10.72 -19.92 -5.05
C THR A 29 -11.16 -20.65 -6.32
N GLU A 30 -12.35 -21.23 -6.28
CA GLU A 30 -13.00 -21.85 -7.44
C GLU A 30 -13.76 -20.83 -8.32
N CYS A 31 -13.76 -19.55 -7.95
CA CYS A 31 -14.37 -18.49 -8.75
C CYS A 31 -13.42 -18.01 -9.85
N THR A 32 -13.97 -17.52 -10.97
CA THR A 32 -13.17 -16.80 -11.97
C THR A 32 -12.79 -15.40 -11.47
N GLU A 33 -11.81 -14.76 -12.11
CA GLU A 33 -11.43 -13.39 -11.75
C GLU A 33 -12.58 -12.41 -11.97
N GLU A 34 -13.38 -12.59 -13.01
CA GLU A 34 -14.55 -11.76 -13.31
C GLU A 34 -15.61 -11.86 -12.20
N GLU A 35 -15.87 -13.06 -11.68
CA GLU A 35 -16.80 -13.28 -10.57
C GLU A 35 -16.32 -12.60 -9.27
N LEU A 36 -15.00 -12.57 -9.05
CA LEU A 36 -14.41 -11.84 -7.93
C LEU A 36 -14.55 -10.33 -8.11
N LEU A 37 -14.25 -9.82 -9.31
CA LEU A 37 -14.36 -8.40 -9.61
C LEU A 37 -15.81 -7.91 -9.52
N GLU A 38 -16.79 -8.74 -9.88
CA GLU A 38 -18.20 -8.40 -9.74
C GLU A 38 -18.62 -8.21 -8.28
N VAL A 39 -18.14 -9.08 -7.38
CA VAL A 39 -18.33 -8.92 -5.93
C VAL A 39 -17.67 -7.64 -5.43
N LEU A 40 -16.51 -7.27 -5.98
CA LEU A 40 -15.72 -6.14 -5.51
C LEU A 40 -16.14 -4.78 -6.09
N ASN A 41 -17.00 -4.75 -7.12
CA ASN A 41 -17.28 -3.59 -7.98
C ASN A 41 -17.86 -2.34 -7.24
N TYR A 42 -18.22 -2.45 -5.97
CA TYR A 42 -18.68 -1.33 -5.14
C TYR A 42 -18.02 -1.32 -3.75
N SER A 43 -16.84 -1.93 -3.64
CA SER A 43 -16.14 -2.03 -2.37
C SER A 43 -15.53 -0.69 -1.96
N ILE A 44 -15.63 -0.39 -0.67
CA ILE A 44 -14.91 0.69 -0.01
C ILE A 44 -13.61 0.12 0.53
N TYR A 45 -12.48 0.68 0.07
CA TYR A 45 -11.16 0.30 0.55
C TYR A 45 -10.68 1.30 1.59
N PHE A 46 -10.33 0.82 2.78
CA PHE A 46 -9.83 1.64 3.86
C PHE A 46 -8.43 1.21 4.27
N GLY A 47 -7.61 2.19 4.63
CA GLY A 47 -6.30 1.98 5.21
C GLY A 47 -5.47 3.25 5.26
N PRO A 48 -4.28 3.18 5.88
CA PRO A 48 -3.45 4.35 6.09
C PRO A 48 -2.82 4.83 4.80
N SER A 49 -2.61 6.15 4.69
CA SER A 49 -1.52 6.65 3.85
C SER A 49 -0.20 6.39 4.57
N LEU A 50 0.75 5.78 3.87
CA LEU A 50 2.08 5.46 4.42
C LEU A 50 3.14 6.50 4.02
N ALA A 51 2.72 7.63 3.47
CA ALA A 51 3.58 8.74 3.11
C ALA A 51 2.88 10.07 3.42
N TYR A 52 3.68 11.10 3.71
CA TYR A 52 3.21 12.47 3.75
C TYR A 52 2.79 12.92 2.34
N PRO A 53 1.61 13.56 2.17
CA PRO A 53 1.02 13.80 0.85
C PRO A 53 1.76 14.84 0.00
N ASP A 54 2.48 15.77 0.60
CA ASP A 54 3.37 16.65 -0.15
C ASP A 54 4.74 16.00 -0.28
N GLU A 55 5.05 15.57 -1.49
CA GLU A 55 6.27 14.82 -1.80
C GLU A 55 7.56 15.64 -1.72
N ASN A 56 7.46 16.98 -1.66
CA ASN A 56 8.60 17.89 -1.73
C ASN A 56 8.99 18.50 -0.39
N THR A 57 8.15 18.39 0.64
CA THR A 57 8.50 18.87 1.99
C THR A 57 9.67 18.05 2.55
N PRO A 58 10.80 18.69 2.92
CA PRO A 58 11.90 17.99 3.58
C PRO A 58 11.49 17.45 4.95
N THR A 59 11.88 16.22 5.22
CA THR A 59 11.65 15.55 6.51
C THR A 59 12.84 15.71 7.46
N ILE A 60 12.78 15.08 8.63
CA ILE A 60 13.82 15.11 9.66
C ILE A 60 15.17 14.55 9.19
N SER A 61 15.16 13.69 8.18
CA SER A 61 16.38 13.16 7.57
C SER A 61 17.04 14.14 6.59
N GLY A 62 16.44 15.33 6.39
CA GLY A 62 16.90 16.33 5.44
C GLY A 62 16.55 16.05 3.97
N GLN A 63 15.73 15.02 3.71
CA GLN A 63 15.29 14.65 2.35
C GLN A 63 13.76 14.68 2.26
N SER A 64 13.23 14.93 1.06
CA SER A 64 11.81 14.82 0.73
C SER A 64 11.41 13.38 0.37
N ASN A 65 10.11 13.08 0.32
CA ASN A 65 9.63 11.76 -0.12
C ASN A 65 10.01 11.47 -1.57
N ALA A 66 10.01 12.49 -2.44
CA ALA A 66 10.41 12.34 -3.84
C ALA A 66 11.89 11.93 -3.98
N GLU A 67 12.77 12.58 -3.21
CA GLU A 67 14.20 12.24 -3.17
C GLU A 67 14.44 10.83 -2.61
N PHE A 68 13.73 10.49 -1.54
CA PHE A 68 13.80 9.16 -0.95
C PHE A 68 13.33 8.07 -1.93
N ASP A 69 12.22 8.30 -2.64
CA ASP A 69 11.68 7.38 -3.63
C ASP A 69 12.60 7.20 -4.83
N ALA A 70 13.23 8.28 -5.31
CA ALA A 70 14.21 8.22 -6.39
C ALA A 70 15.41 7.35 -5.99
N ARG A 71 15.96 7.57 -4.79
CA ARG A 71 17.07 6.77 -4.25
C ARG A 71 16.67 5.33 -4.00
N PHE A 72 15.47 5.09 -3.46
CA PHE A 72 14.96 3.74 -3.24
C PHE A 72 14.87 2.97 -4.55
N LYS A 73 14.34 3.57 -5.62
CA LYS A 73 14.30 2.96 -6.95
C LYS A 73 15.69 2.66 -7.49
N GLU A 74 16.62 3.60 -7.38
CA GLU A 74 18.01 3.41 -7.81
C GLU A 74 18.63 2.15 -7.16
N LEU A 75 18.45 2.00 -5.84
CA LEU A 75 18.91 0.83 -5.09
C LEU A 75 18.22 -0.48 -5.49
N HIS A 76 17.07 -0.41 -6.17
CA HIS A 76 16.28 -1.56 -6.62
C HIS A 76 16.18 -1.61 -8.15
N ASN A 77 17.26 -1.25 -8.86
CA ASN A 77 17.37 -1.35 -10.32
C ASN A 77 16.24 -0.62 -11.07
N GLY A 78 15.85 0.56 -10.58
CA GLY A 78 14.78 1.39 -11.13
C GLY A 78 13.36 0.91 -10.81
N SER A 79 13.19 -0.10 -9.96
CA SER A 79 11.89 -0.72 -9.66
C SER A 79 11.36 -0.41 -8.26
N MET A 80 10.05 -0.65 -8.08
CA MET A 80 9.38 -0.65 -6.78
C MET A 80 8.96 -2.09 -6.45
N PRO A 81 9.80 -2.88 -5.76
CA PRO A 81 9.49 -4.29 -5.47
C PRO A 81 8.24 -4.47 -4.62
N TYR A 82 7.79 -5.73 -4.52
CA TYR A 82 6.67 -6.11 -3.66
C TYR A 82 6.87 -5.57 -2.22
N ALA A 83 5.77 -5.13 -1.61
CA ALA A 83 5.74 -4.50 -0.28
C ALA A 83 6.52 -3.17 -0.14
N SER A 84 7.00 -2.57 -1.23
CA SER A 84 7.65 -1.24 -1.20
C SER A 84 6.77 -0.11 -0.65
N ALA A 85 5.45 -0.29 -0.56
CA ALA A 85 4.55 0.62 0.16
C ALA A 85 4.97 0.84 1.63
N PHE A 86 5.65 -0.13 2.26
CA PHE A 86 6.11 -0.06 3.65
C PHE A 86 7.52 0.56 3.82
N ARG A 87 8.15 1.03 2.74
CA ARG A 87 9.51 1.61 2.79
C ARG A 87 9.61 2.82 3.73
N ASN A 88 8.62 3.72 3.70
CA ASN A 88 8.57 4.92 4.54
C ASN A 88 8.45 4.53 6.03
N PRO A 89 7.42 3.75 6.46
CA PRO A 89 7.35 3.28 7.84
C PRO A 89 8.61 2.55 8.32
N SER A 90 9.24 1.75 7.45
CA SER A 90 10.47 1.03 7.78
C SER A 90 11.66 1.98 7.98
N TYR A 91 11.77 3.01 7.14
CA TYR A 91 12.79 4.05 7.26
C TYR A 91 12.61 4.90 8.52
N ASP A 92 11.37 5.30 8.80
CA ASP A 92 11.00 6.08 9.98
C ASP A 92 11.24 5.30 11.28
N ALA A 93 11.00 3.98 11.28
CA ALA A 93 11.29 3.14 12.44
C ALA A 93 12.78 3.15 12.82
N VAL A 94 13.67 3.17 11.82
CA VAL A 94 15.12 3.28 12.05
C VAL A 94 15.47 4.66 12.61
N TRP A 95 14.96 5.73 12.03
CA TRP A 95 15.16 7.09 12.55
C TRP A 95 14.65 7.25 13.97
N ALA A 96 13.44 6.77 14.26
CA ALA A 96 12.85 6.80 15.59
C ALA A 96 13.70 6.02 16.61
N SER A 97 14.28 4.88 16.21
CA SER A 97 15.17 4.09 17.08
C SER A 97 16.50 4.79 17.38
N ALA A 98 17.02 5.59 16.44
CA ALA A 98 18.29 6.31 16.58
C ALA A 98 18.13 7.65 17.31
N TRP A 99 16.93 8.24 17.28
CA TRP A 99 16.63 9.58 17.80
C TRP A 99 17.08 9.82 19.26
N PRO A 100 16.87 8.90 20.23
CA PRO A 100 17.31 9.12 21.61
C PRO A 100 18.83 9.23 21.77
N SER A 101 19.60 8.65 20.84
CA SER A 101 21.07 8.67 20.84
C SER A 101 21.66 9.93 20.20
N MET A 102 20.86 10.68 19.43
CA MET A 102 21.28 11.93 18.77
C MET A 102 21.10 13.19 19.64
N LEU A 103 20.38 13.07 20.76
CA LEU A 103 20.10 14.16 21.71
C LEU A 103 21.03 14.17 22.93
N ARG A 104 22.05 13.29 22.97
CA ARG A 104 23.08 13.23 24.02
C ARG A 104 24.39 13.79 23.50
#